data_AF-A0A519V647-F1
#
_entry.id   AF-A0A519V647-F1
#
_cell.length_a   1.000
_cell.length_b   1.000
_cell.length_c   1.000
_cell.angle_alpha   90.00
_cell.angle_beta   90.00
_cell.angle_gamma   90.00
#
_symmetry.space_group_name_H-M   'P 1'
#
loop_
_entity.id
_entity.type
_entity.pdbx_description
1 polymer ?
#
loop_
_entity_poly.entity_id
_entity_poly.type
_entity_poly.pdbx_seq_one_letter_code
_entity_poly.pdbx_strand_id
1 'polypeptide(L)'
;MKKHLLITALFFFIGFVKAQIPIINSNVTDQFKNSSLVYEAFHKKYDLLIAFHLEGTTKFGVTNIQIIAVKRNKWKKILFTYQDQNPLKRRIKTKSLNDTLGAKLISDLNANNFWTLDNDSINSRILKIKTPVVKTLSKDTVYIFGSRSVQRPEMNDGVGYYFKILQGDKLRSYIAYNPDFYVKYYPSKQREQFINSREAFLITLSYLGNMKQ
;
A
#
# COMPACT_ATOMS: atom_id res chain seq x y z
N MET A 1 5.21 -10.61 50.41
CA MET A 1 4.01 -10.12 49.68
C MET A 1 4.20 -8.75 49.03
N LYS A 2 4.64 -7.68 49.74
CA LYS A 2 4.77 -6.33 49.17
C LYS A 2 5.68 -6.20 47.93
N LYS A 3 6.75 -7.00 47.83
CA LYS A 3 7.68 -6.99 46.67
C LYS A 3 7.06 -7.53 45.37
N HIS A 4 6.08 -8.44 45.44
CA HIS A 4 5.46 -9.00 44.23
C HIS A 4 4.45 -8.04 43.60
N LEU A 5 3.79 -7.22 44.41
CA LEU A 5 2.84 -6.19 43.95
C LEU A 5 3.51 -5.08 43.14
N LEU A 6 4.78 -4.78 43.46
CA LEU A 6 5.56 -3.77 42.75
C LEU A 6 6.04 -4.27 41.37
N ILE A 7 6.32 -5.58 41.26
CA ILE A 7 6.73 -6.22 39.99
C ILE A 7 5.53 -6.36 39.04
N THR A 8 4.34 -6.74 39.54
CA THR A 8 3.13 -6.80 38.71
C THR A 8 2.65 -5.41 38.26
N ALA A 9 2.78 -4.37 39.09
CA ALA A 9 2.49 -3.00 38.68
C ALA A 9 3.46 -2.49 37.59
N LEU A 10 4.74 -2.88 37.66
CA LEU A 10 5.73 -2.51 36.65
C LEU A 10 5.45 -3.20 35.30
N PHE A 11 5.01 -4.45 35.29
CA PHE A 11 4.60 -5.16 34.06
C PHE A 11 3.30 -4.60 33.45
N PHE A 12 2.36 -4.13 34.27
CA PHE A 12 1.11 -3.53 33.77
C PHE A 12 1.34 -2.20 33.04
N PHE A 13 2.38 -1.43 33.39
CA PHE A 13 2.73 -0.20 32.67
C PHE A 13 3.36 -0.45 31.29
N ILE A 14 3.97 -1.62 31.06
CA ILE A 14 4.53 -2.01 29.75
C ILE A 14 3.40 -2.40 28.77
N GLY A 15 2.20 -2.72 29.27
CA GLY A 15 1.05 -3.13 28.46
C GLY A 15 0.43 -2.01 27.61
N PHE A 16 0.73 -0.74 27.88
CA PHE A 16 0.35 0.37 27.01
C PHE A 16 1.41 0.57 25.91
N VAL A 17 1.66 -0.47 25.12
CA VAL A 17 2.46 -0.37 23.90
C VAL A 17 1.67 0.50 22.93
N LYS A 18 1.88 1.81 22.97
CA LYS A 18 1.53 2.69 21.85
C LYS A 18 2.20 2.05 20.63
N ALA A 19 1.41 1.66 19.63
CA ALA A 19 1.91 1.02 18.43
C ALA A 19 3.09 1.84 17.89
N GLN A 20 4.30 1.29 18.02
CA GLN A 20 5.50 2.01 17.66
C GLN A 20 5.51 2.18 16.14
N ILE A 21 5.74 3.41 15.68
CA ILE A 21 5.92 3.68 14.26
C ILE A 21 7.13 2.87 13.79
N PRO A 22 6.97 1.95 12.83
CA PRO A 22 8.10 1.16 12.35
C PRO A 22 9.09 2.06 11.60
N ILE A 23 10.37 1.68 11.68
CA ILE A 23 11.41 2.31 10.87
C ILE A 23 11.34 1.69 9.48
N ILE A 24 11.12 2.51 8.46
CA ILE A 24 11.10 2.04 7.07
C ILE A 24 12.49 2.15 6.45
N ASN A 25 12.70 1.44 5.33
CA ASN A 25 13.82 1.65 4.42
C ASN A 25 13.29 2.06 3.05
N SER A 26 14.07 2.83 2.31
CA SER A 26 13.71 3.19 0.94
C SER A 26 13.78 1.95 0.05
N ASN A 27 12.80 1.76 -0.84
CA ASN A 27 12.83 0.73 -1.88
C ASN A 27 12.80 1.35 -3.30
N VAL A 28 13.10 2.65 -3.40
CA VAL A 28 13.13 3.39 -4.66
C VAL A 28 14.44 4.16 -4.78
N THR A 29 14.84 4.42 -6.02
CA THR A 29 16.03 5.22 -6.35
C THR A 29 15.84 6.69 -6.01
N ASP A 30 16.94 7.44 -5.87
CA ASP A 30 16.87 8.89 -5.63
C ASP A 30 16.25 9.65 -6.81
N GLN A 31 16.45 9.17 -8.04
CA GLN A 31 15.76 9.70 -9.22
C GLN A 31 14.22 9.61 -9.05
N PHE A 32 13.71 8.48 -8.56
CA PHE A 32 12.28 8.31 -8.29
C PHE A 32 11.80 9.20 -7.13
N LYS A 33 12.61 9.39 -6.09
CA LYS A 33 12.26 10.32 -5.00
C LYS A 33 12.08 11.73 -5.54
N ASN A 34 13.02 12.19 -6.36
CA ASN A 34 13.02 13.55 -6.90
C ASN A 34 11.87 13.82 -7.88
N SER A 35 11.34 12.79 -8.54
CA SER A 35 10.14 12.92 -9.40
C SER A 35 8.81 12.74 -8.65
N SER A 36 8.84 12.29 -7.39
CA SER A 36 7.62 12.04 -6.62
C SER A 36 7.07 13.34 -6.02
N LEU A 37 5.92 13.81 -6.51
CA LEU A 37 5.22 14.99 -5.98
C LEU A 37 4.95 14.90 -4.47
N VAL A 38 4.67 13.70 -3.95
CA VAL A 38 4.47 13.48 -2.52
C VAL A 38 5.77 13.71 -1.75
N TYR A 39 6.91 13.26 -2.29
CA TYR A 39 8.22 13.48 -1.67
C TYR A 39 8.56 14.97 -1.70
N GLU A 40 8.47 15.60 -2.86
CA GLU A 40 8.71 17.04 -3.02
C GLU A 40 7.87 17.87 -2.04
N ALA A 41 6.56 17.59 -1.96
CA ALA A 41 5.64 18.36 -1.13
C ALA A 41 5.78 18.10 0.38
N PHE A 42 6.22 16.90 0.81
CA PHE A 42 6.10 16.47 2.21
C PHE A 42 7.36 15.91 2.87
N HIS A 43 8.50 15.79 2.18
CA HIS A 43 9.74 15.31 2.78
C HIS A 43 10.08 16.10 4.07
N LYS A 44 10.53 15.40 5.11
CA LYS A 44 10.87 15.95 6.45
C LYS A 44 9.77 16.76 7.16
N LYS A 45 8.54 16.84 6.64
CA LYS A 45 7.46 17.61 7.30
C LYS A 45 6.79 16.84 8.45
N TYR A 46 6.82 15.52 8.41
CA TYR A 46 6.14 14.60 9.33
C TYR A 46 7.08 13.48 9.79
N ASP A 47 6.79 12.91 10.95
CA ASP A 47 7.55 11.78 11.51
C ASP A 47 7.24 10.48 10.74
N LEU A 48 6.00 10.36 10.27
CA LEU A 48 5.55 9.35 9.32
C LEU A 48 4.42 9.93 8.47
N LEU A 49 4.41 9.59 7.18
CA LEU A 49 3.32 9.90 6.27
C LEU A 49 3.05 8.69 5.38
N ILE A 50 1.77 8.30 5.27
CA ILE A 50 1.30 7.24 4.39
C ILE A 50 0.31 7.87 3.42
N ALA A 51 0.63 7.81 2.13
CA ALA A 51 -0.14 8.36 1.04
C ALA A 51 -0.70 7.24 0.18
N PHE A 52 -1.93 7.41 -0.28
CA PHE A 52 -2.63 6.50 -1.17
C PHE A 52 -3.33 7.28 -2.28
N HIS A 53 -3.25 6.78 -3.51
CA HIS A 53 -4.12 7.22 -4.59
C HIS A 53 -4.39 6.07 -5.57
N LEU A 54 -5.46 6.27 -6.33
CA LEU A 54 -5.88 5.41 -7.43
C LEU A 54 -5.51 6.11 -8.74
N GLU A 55 -4.81 5.41 -9.62
CA GLU A 55 -4.60 5.83 -11.00
C GLU A 55 -5.44 4.93 -11.89
N GLY A 56 -6.23 5.52 -12.79
CA GLY A 56 -7.00 4.76 -13.78
C GLY A 56 -6.66 5.26 -15.18
N THR A 57 -6.71 4.38 -16.17
CA THR A 57 -6.41 4.68 -17.58
C THR A 57 -7.26 5.81 -18.18
N THR A 58 -8.41 6.13 -17.58
CA THR A 58 -9.36 7.13 -18.07
C THR A 58 -9.43 8.42 -17.23
N LYS A 59 -8.68 8.52 -16.12
CA LYS A 59 -8.73 9.69 -15.24
C LYS A 59 -7.71 10.74 -15.67
N PHE A 60 -8.09 11.54 -16.66
CA PHE A 60 -7.35 12.75 -17.02
C PHE A 60 -7.96 13.96 -16.31
N GLY A 61 -7.14 14.71 -15.57
CA GLY A 61 -7.48 16.09 -15.19
C GLY A 61 -7.03 16.45 -13.78
N VAL A 62 -7.56 15.76 -12.77
CA VAL A 62 -7.30 16.07 -11.35
C VAL A 62 -7.04 14.77 -10.58
N THR A 63 -5.83 14.65 -10.04
CA THR A 63 -5.45 13.55 -9.17
C THR A 63 -5.60 13.95 -7.71
N ASN A 64 -6.22 13.04 -6.93
CA ASN A 64 -6.42 13.18 -5.50
C ASN A 64 -5.61 12.13 -4.73
N ILE A 65 -4.68 12.59 -3.91
CA ILE A 65 -3.90 11.75 -3.01
C ILE A 65 -4.44 11.92 -1.59
N GLN A 66 -4.94 10.82 -1.02
CA GLN A 66 -5.33 10.75 0.38
C GLN A 66 -4.12 10.41 1.23
N ILE A 67 -3.93 11.12 2.32
CA ILE A 67 -2.73 11.02 3.14
C ILE A 67 -3.13 10.96 4.61
N ILE A 68 -2.51 10.05 5.35
CA ILE A 68 -2.52 10.03 6.82
C ILE A 68 -1.09 10.29 7.29
N ALA A 69 -0.91 11.29 8.15
CA ALA A 69 0.40 11.69 8.61
C ALA A 69 0.40 11.95 10.12
N VAL A 70 1.55 11.76 10.76
CA VAL A 70 1.76 12.03 12.18
C VAL A 70 2.97 12.91 12.38
N LYS A 71 2.83 13.90 13.26
CA LYS A 71 3.92 14.77 13.70
C LYS A 71 3.78 15.03 15.18
N ARG A 72 4.81 14.71 15.98
CA ARG A 72 4.82 14.86 17.43
C ARG A 72 3.56 14.24 18.07
N ASN A 73 3.26 12.99 17.69
CA ASN A 73 2.08 12.23 18.11
C ASN A 73 0.71 12.81 17.73
N LYS A 74 0.63 13.85 16.90
CA LYS A 74 -0.63 14.40 16.41
C LYS A 74 -0.94 13.86 15.02
N TRP A 75 -2.03 13.12 14.90
CA TRP A 75 -2.46 12.53 13.64
C TRP A 75 -3.27 13.50 12.78
N LYS A 76 -3.06 13.45 11.47
CA LYS A 76 -3.73 14.30 10.50
C LYS A 76 -4.14 13.50 9.27
N LYS A 77 -5.33 13.80 8.75
CA LYS A 77 -5.77 13.44 7.40
C LYS A 77 -5.48 14.63 6.48
N ILE A 78 -4.88 14.35 5.33
CA ILE A 78 -4.53 15.35 4.33
C ILE A 78 -5.08 14.88 2.99
N LEU A 79 -5.72 15.78 2.25
CA LEU A 79 -6.06 15.59 0.84
C LEU A 79 -5.15 16.50 0.04
N PHE A 80 -4.32 15.88 -0.78
CA PHE A 80 -3.44 16.56 -1.72
C PHE A 80 -3.97 16.38 -3.13
N THR A 81 -4.38 17.47 -3.74
CA THR A 81 -5.00 17.49 -5.07
C THR A 81 -4.09 18.24 -6.03
N TYR A 82 -3.85 17.72 -7.23
CA TYR A 82 -3.10 18.43 -8.27
C TYR A 82 -3.72 18.19 -9.66
N GLN A 83 -3.43 19.08 -10.60
CA GLN A 83 -3.84 18.92 -11.99
C GLN A 83 -2.76 18.15 -12.78
N ASP A 84 -3.13 17.10 -13.51
CA ASP A 84 -2.15 16.24 -14.18
C ASP A 84 -1.36 17.00 -15.27
N GLN A 85 -2.04 17.89 -15.98
CA GLN A 85 -1.44 18.75 -17.00
C GLN A 85 -0.52 19.85 -16.42
N ASN A 86 -0.71 20.19 -15.15
CA ASN A 86 0.11 21.19 -14.47
C ASN A 86 0.21 20.85 -12.97
N PRO A 87 1.15 19.96 -12.58
CA PRO A 87 1.29 19.51 -11.20
C PRO A 87 1.63 20.62 -10.20
N LEU A 88 2.10 21.79 -10.67
CA LEU A 88 2.34 22.96 -9.83
C LEU A 88 1.03 23.56 -9.31
N LYS A 89 -0.07 23.40 -10.04
CA LYS A 89 -1.43 23.75 -9.57
C LYS A 89 -1.91 22.68 -8.60
N ARG A 90 -1.47 22.81 -7.36
CA ARG A 90 -1.76 21.88 -6.26
C ARG A 90 -2.47 22.53 -5.09
N ARG A 91 -3.31 21.76 -4.39
CA ARG A 91 -4.07 22.17 -3.21
C ARG A 91 -3.89 21.15 -2.10
N ILE A 92 -3.77 21.62 -0.86
CA ILE A 92 -3.63 20.78 0.33
C ILE A 92 -4.75 21.15 1.30
N LYS A 93 -5.64 20.19 1.59
CA LYS A 93 -6.65 20.30 2.66
C LYS A 93 -6.22 19.40 3.82
N THR A 94 -6.25 19.90 5.05
CA THR A 94 -5.82 19.15 6.24
C THR A 94 -6.92 19.14 7.30
N LYS A 95 -7.12 17.99 7.96
CA LYS A 95 -8.03 17.81 9.10
C LYS A 95 -7.32 17.00 10.19
N SER A 96 -7.63 17.28 11.46
CA SER A 96 -7.17 16.46 12.57
C SER A 96 -7.75 15.05 12.46
N LEU A 97 -6.95 14.03 12.76
CA LEU A 97 -7.40 12.65 12.87
C LEU A 97 -7.33 12.24 14.34
N ASN A 98 -8.30 11.47 14.81
CA ASN A 98 -8.30 10.94 16.16
C ASN A 98 -7.08 10.02 16.37
N ASP A 99 -6.35 10.20 17.47
CA ASP A 99 -5.10 9.48 17.72
C ASP A 99 -5.31 7.96 17.85
N THR A 100 -6.47 7.52 18.38
CA THR A 100 -6.85 6.10 18.46
C THR A 100 -7.01 5.49 17.07
N LEU A 101 -7.58 6.24 16.11
CA LEU A 101 -7.69 5.78 14.72
C LEU A 101 -6.31 5.66 14.07
N GLY A 102 -5.41 6.62 14.33
CA GLY A 102 -4.02 6.56 13.87
C GLY A 102 -3.27 5.36 14.45
N ALA A 103 -3.40 5.12 15.75
CA ALA A 103 -2.80 3.95 16.40
C ALA A 103 -3.37 2.62 15.86
N LYS A 104 -4.69 2.56 15.64
CA LYS A 104 -5.34 1.39 15.04
C LYS A 104 -4.79 1.12 13.63
N LEU A 105 -4.66 2.15 12.79
CA LEU A 105 -4.09 2.01 11.46
C LEU A 105 -2.70 1.37 11.52
N ILE A 106 -1.81 1.86 12.40
CA ILE A 106 -0.46 1.29 12.53
C ILE A 106 -0.53 -0.18 12.97
N SER A 107 -1.42 -0.51 13.91
CA SER A 107 -1.64 -1.90 14.33
C SER A 107 -2.12 -2.78 13.18
N ASP A 108 -3.10 -2.32 12.39
CA ASP A 108 -3.64 -3.06 11.25
C ASP A 108 -2.57 -3.27 10.16
N LEU A 109 -1.75 -2.24 9.88
CA LEU A 109 -0.66 -2.34 8.91
C LEU A 109 0.45 -3.30 9.38
N ASN A 110 0.77 -3.29 10.68
CA ASN A 110 1.69 -4.24 11.29
C ASN A 110 1.17 -5.69 11.15
N ALA A 111 -0.11 -5.92 11.47
CA ALA A 111 -0.73 -7.24 11.35
C ALA A 111 -0.72 -7.78 9.92
N ASN A 112 -0.78 -6.90 8.92
CA ASN A 112 -0.69 -7.26 7.51
C ASN A 112 0.74 -7.36 6.97
N ASN A 113 1.79 -7.21 7.80
CA ASN A 113 3.19 -7.15 7.36
C ASN A 113 3.44 -6.10 6.26
N PHE A 114 2.69 -5.00 6.29
CA PHE A 114 2.66 -4.00 5.22
C PHE A 114 4.05 -3.43 4.90
N TRP A 115 4.88 -3.24 5.92
CA TRP A 115 6.19 -2.58 5.83
C TRP A 115 7.26 -3.40 5.13
N THR A 116 7.03 -4.70 5.00
CA THR A 116 7.98 -5.67 4.42
C THR A 116 7.44 -6.30 3.14
N LEU A 117 6.32 -5.78 2.61
CA LEU A 117 5.82 -6.24 1.32
C LEU A 117 6.87 -6.02 0.24
N ASP A 118 6.92 -6.94 -0.70
CA ASP A 118 7.77 -6.92 -1.87
C ASP A 118 6.93 -6.60 -3.11
N ASN A 119 7.35 -5.58 -3.86
CA ASN A 119 6.52 -5.02 -4.92
C ASN A 119 6.35 -6.01 -6.09
N ASP A 120 7.38 -6.80 -6.39
CA ASP A 120 7.33 -7.80 -7.45
C ASP A 120 6.38 -8.93 -7.05
N SER A 121 6.44 -9.37 -5.79
CA SER A 121 5.55 -10.39 -5.24
C SER A 121 4.07 -9.98 -5.23
N ILE A 122 3.76 -8.70 -4.94
CA ILE A 122 2.39 -8.16 -5.04
C ILE A 122 1.85 -8.30 -6.47
N ASN A 123 2.70 -8.11 -7.47
CA ASN A 123 2.32 -8.14 -8.90
C ASN A 123 2.54 -9.50 -9.57
N SER A 124 3.16 -10.45 -8.88
CA SER A 124 3.49 -11.77 -9.43
C SER A 124 2.25 -12.56 -9.85
N ARG A 125 2.29 -13.15 -11.05
CA ARG A 125 1.27 -14.08 -11.52
C ARG A 125 1.89 -15.47 -11.49
N ILE A 126 1.58 -16.26 -10.47
CA ILE A 126 1.95 -17.67 -10.48
C ILE A 126 0.99 -18.37 -11.44
N LEU A 127 1.40 -18.49 -12.70
CA LEU A 127 0.75 -19.40 -13.62
C LEU A 127 1.05 -20.81 -13.11
N LYS A 128 0.04 -21.52 -12.60
CA LYS A 128 0.16 -22.96 -12.39
C LYS A 128 0.53 -23.54 -13.74
N ILE A 129 1.78 -23.98 -13.89
CA ILE A 129 2.21 -24.75 -15.05
C ILE A 129 1.30 -25.97 -15.05
N LYS A 130 0.34 -26.02 -15.97
CA LYS A 130 -0.40 -27.26 -16.22
C LYS A 130 0.68 -28.27 -16.57
N THR A 131 0.83 -29.30 -15.74
CA THR A 131 1.73 -30.42 -16.00
C THR A 131 1.53 -30.81 -17.46
N PRO A 132 2.58 -30.80 -18.31
CA PRO A 132 2.42 -31.24 -19.68
C PRO A 132 1.85 -32.66 -19.60
N VAL A 133 0.72 -32.89 -20.27
CA VAL A 133 0.14 -34.23 -20.36
C VAL A 133 1.20 -35.07 -21.06
N VAL A 134 1.88 -35.94 -20.30
CA VAL A 134 2.76 -36.95 -20.87
C VAL A 134 1.86 -37.96 -21.57
N LYS A 135 1.65 -37.76 -22.87
CA LYS A 135 1.07 -38.80 -23.72
C LYS A 135 2.14 -39.84 -23.97
N THR A 136 1.89 -41.04 -23.47
CA THR A 136 2.68 -42.24 -23.74
C THR A 136 2.82 -42.45 -25.25
N LEU A 137 4.05 -42.73 -25.69
CA LEU A 137 4.40 -42.99 -27.09
C LEU A 137 3.56 -44.14 -27.68
N SER A 138 2.74 -43.86 -28.69
CA SER A 138 2.56 -44.79 -29.81
C SER A 138 3.59 -44.40 -30.87
N LYS A 139 4.37 -45.37 -31.34
CA LYS A 139 5.42 -45.21 -32.34
C LYS A 139 4.87 -44.47 -33.57
N ASP A 140 5.69 -43.54 -34.06
CA ASP A 140 5.56 -42.85 -35.34
C ASP A 140 4.63 -41.63 -35.39
N THR A 141 5.19 -40.52 -34.89
CA THR A 141 4.84 -39.09 -35.10
C THR A 141 4.26 -38.39 -33.86
N VAL A 142 5.07 -37.54 -33.22
CA VAL A 142 4.64 -36.64 -32.15
C VAL A 142 4.52 -35.22 -32.71
N TYR A 143 3.29 -34.72 -32.83
CA TYR A 143 3.04 -33.29 -33.00
C TYR A 143 2.86 -32.66 -31.62
N ILE A 144 3.80 -31.80 -31.22
CA ILE A 144 3.67 -30.95 -30.03
C ILE A 144 2.90 -29.70 -30.44
N PHE A 145 1.57 -29.72 -30.27
CA PHE A 145 0.81 -28.47 -30.21
C PHE A 145 0.95 -27.90 -28.80
N GLY A 146 2.04 -27.16 -28.57
CA GLY A 146 2.12 -26.27 -27.43
C GLY A 146 1.04 -25.20 -27.62
N SER A 147 -0.02 -25.21 -26.82
CA SER A 147 -0.97 -24.12 -26.79
C SER A 147 -0.23 -22.87 -26.30
N ARG A 148 0.29 -22.07 -27.23
CA ARG A 148 0.53 -20.66 -26.96
C ARG A 148 -0.79 -20.14 -26.45
N SER A 149 -0.86 -19.88 -25.14
CA SER A 149 -1.96 -19.12 -24.59
C SER A 149 -1.82 -17.76 -25.24
N VAL A 150 -2.54 -17.54 -26.33
CA VAL A 150 -2.77 -16.22 -26.89
C VAL A 150 -3.53 -15.50 -25.79
N GLN A 151 -2.80 -14.85 -24.89
CA GLN A 151 -3.37 -13.89 -23.98
C GLN A 151 -3.91 -12.79 -24.90
N ARG A 152 -5.21 -12.83 -25.16
CA ARG A 152 -5.88 -11.63 -25.62
C ARG A 152 -5.56 -10.56 -24.57
N PRO A 153 -5.00 -9.40 -24.96
CA PRO A 153 -4.97 -8.27 -24.05
C PRO A 153 -6.43 -7.92 -23.75
N GLU A 154 -6.96 -8.44 -22.65
CA GLU A 154 -8.17 -7.90 -22.07
C GLU A 154 -7.79 -6.52 -21.56
N MET A 155 -8.22 -5.48 -22.28
CA MET A 155 -8.28 -4.12 -21.75
C MET A 155 -9.35 -4.12 -20.66
N ASN A 156 -8.98 -4.60 -19.48
CA ASN A 156 -9.68 -4.20 -18.27
C ASN A 156 -9.18 -2.78 -17.97
N ASP A 157 -10.12 -1.82 -17.89
CA ASP A 157 -9.87 -0.46 -17.42
C ASP A 157 -9.22 -0.53 -16.03
N GLY A 158 -7.89 -0.53 -16.06
CA GLY A 158 -7.11 -0.96 -14.92
C GLY A 158 -7.02 0.16 -13.91
N VAL A 159 -7.36 -0.12 -12.66
CA VAL A 159 -7.09 0.77 -11.55
C VAL A 159 -5.80 0.32 -10.85
N GLY A 160 -4.77 1.16 -10.96
CA GLY A 160 -3.52 1.04 -10.22
C GLY A 160 -3.64 1.64 -8.83
N TYR A 161 -3.13 0.92 -7.83
CA TYR A 161 -3.09 1.34 -6.43
C TYR A 161 -1.67 1.73 -6.08
N TYR A 162 -1.52 2.95 -5.59
CA TYR A 162 -0.22 3.53 -5.31
C TYR A 162 -0.16 3.95 -3.85
N PHE A 163 0.64 3.22 -3.07
CA PHE A 163 1.00 3.57 -1.71
C PHE A 163 2.39 4.18 -1.69
N LYS A 164 2.55 5.31 -1.00
CA LYS A 164 3.85 5.93 -0.74
C LYS A 164 3.98 6.19 0.76
N ILE A 165 5.07 5.75 1.36
CA ILE A 165 5.39 5.98 2.77
C ILE A 165 6.63 6.85 2.87
N LEU A 166 6.53 7.95 3.61
CA LEU A 166 7.64 8.87 3.90
C LEU A 166 7.99 8.85 5.39
N GLN A 167 9.29 8.80 5.68
CA GLN A 167 9.86 8.96 7.02
C GLN A 167 11.25 9.58 6.91
N GLY A 168 11.40 10.84 7.32
CA GLY A 168 12.65 11.60 7.09
C GLY A 168 12.97 11.73 5.59
N ASP A 169 14.13 11.22 5.18
CA ASP A 169 14.60 11.14 3.79
C ASP A 169 14.26 9.81 3.09
N LYS A 170 13.54 8.92 3.79
CA LYS A 170 13.21 7.60 3.27
C LYS A 170 11.87 7.63 2.56
N LEU A 171 11.82 7.00 1.39
CA LEU A 171 10.60 6.81 0.60
C LEU A 171 10.45 5.34 0.25
N ARG A 172 9.33 4.76 0.65
CA ARG A 172 8.90 3.43 0.22
C ARG A 172 7.67 3.55 -0.66
N SER A 173 7.67 2.91 -1.82
CA SER A 173 6.56 2.92 -2.77
C SER A 173 6.09 1.50 -3.04
N TYR A 174 4.77 1.30 -3.02
CA TYR A 174 4.10 0.08 -3.44
C TYR A 174 3.13 0.41 -4.54
N ILE A 175 3.17 -0.35 -5.63
CA ILE A 175 2.38 -0.13 -6.82
C ILE A 175 1.79 -1.47 -7.21
N ALA A 176 0.47 -1.55 -7.32
CA ALA A 176 -0.21 -2.75 -7.78
C ALA A 176 -1.28 -2.40 -8.80
N TYR A 177 -1.25 -3.04 -9.96
CA TYR A 177 -2.24 -2.83 -11.01
C TYR A 177 -3.36 -3.88 -10.87
N ASN A 178 -4.61 -3.45 -10.72
CA ASN A 178 -5.78 -4.32 -10.58
C ASN A 178 -5.65 -5.43 -9.51
N PRO A 179 -5.15 -5.15 -8.29
CA PRO A 179 -4.88 -6.22 -7.34
C PRO A 179 -6.16 -6.94 -6.88
N ASP A 180 -7.32 -6.26 -6.81
CA ASP A 180 -8.60 -6.92 -6.47
C ASP A 180 -9.01 -7.97 -7.53
N PHE A 181 -8.76 -7.70 -8.81
CA PHE A 181 -8.98 -8.69 -9.86
C PHE A 181 -7.98 -9.84 -9.73
N TYR A 182 -6.69 -9.52 -9.61
CA TYR A 182 -5.66 -10.56 -9.58
C TYR A 182 -5.64 -11.40 -8.31
N VAL A 183 -6.14 -10.90 -7.17
CA VAL A 183 -6.28 -11.74 -5.96
C VAL A 183 -7.33 -12.83 -6.17
N LYS A 184 -8.41 -12.52 -6.92
CA LYS A 184 -9.48 -13.49 -7.23
C LYS A 184 -9.00 -14.63 -8.12
N TYR A 185 -8.16 -14.34 -9.12
CA TYR A 185 -7.75 -15.32 -10.14
C TYR A 185 -6.34 -15.91 -9.93
N TYR A 186 -5.45 -15.20 -9.25
CA TYR A 186 -4.05 -15.59 -9.05
C TYR A 186 -3.60 -15.30 -7.62
N PRO A 187 -4.29 -15.80 -6.58
CA PRO A 187 -4.08 -15.38 -5.20
C PRO A 187 -2.61 -15.47 -4.76
N SER A 188 -2.16 -14.45 -4.03
CA SER A 188 -0.86 -14.45 -3.36
C SER A 188 -1.02 -13.78 -1.99
N LYS A 189 -0.35 -14.33 -0.98
CA LYS A 189 -0.41 -13.81 0.40
C LYS A 189 -0.03 -12.33 0.46
N GLN A 190 0.99 -11.91 -0.29
CA GLN A 190 1.43 -10.51 -0.32
C GLN A 190 0.40 -9.58 -0.99
N ARG A 191 -0.34 -10.06 -1.99
CA ARG A 191 -1.42 -9.27 -2.60
C ARG A 191 -2.61 -9.11 -1.67
N GLU A 192 -3.00 -10.19 -0.97
CA GLU A 192 -4.04 -10.13 0.06
C GLU A 192 -3.65 -9.15 1.17
N GLN A 193 -2.42 -9.24 1.68
CA GLN A 193 -1.87 -8.32 2.68
C GLN A 193 -1.87 -6.86 2.19
N PHE A 194 -1.52 -6.62 0.93
CA PHE A 194 -1.56 -5.29 0.32
C PHE A 194 -2.99 -4.74 0.25
N ILE A 195 -3.97 -5.55 -0.17
CA ILE A 195 -5.39 -5.17 -0.25
C ILE A 195 -5.94 -4.90 1.15
N ASN A 196 -5.67 -5.77 2.13
CA ASN A 196 -6.12 -5.57 3.51
C ASN A 196 -5.52 -4.29 4.13
N SER A 197 -4.26 -3.98 3.81
CA SER A 197 -3.61 -2.74 4.23
C SER A 197 -4.28 -1.50 3.60
N ARG A 198 -4.69 -1.60 2.32
CA ARG A 198 -5.51 -0.58 1.67
C ARG A 198 -6.83 -0.37 2.40
N GLU A 199 -7.55 -1.44 2.70
CA GLU A 199 -8.84 -1.35 3.40
C GLU A 199 -8.70 -0.70 4.77
N ALA A 200 -7.71 -1.09 5.56
CA ALA A 200 -7.43 -0.46 6.86
C ALA A 200 -7.19 1.05 6.71
N PHE A 201 -6.44 1.46 5.69
CA PHE A 201 -6.20 2.87 5.37
C PHE A 201 -7.49 3.61 4.99
N LEU A 202 -8.30 3.04 4.09
CA LEU A 202 -9.55 3.65 3.63
C LEU A 202 -10.60 3.76 4.74
N ILE A 203 -10.73 2.73 5.57
CA ILE A 203 -11.58 2.73 6.77
C ILE A 203 -11.14 3.86 7.71
N THR A 204 -9.83 4.01 7.95
CA THR A 204 -9.31 5.09 8.80
C THR A 204 -9.66 6.48 8.23
N LEU A 205 -9.70 6.63 6.90
CA LEU A 205 -10.10 7.88 6.26
C LEU A 205 -11.61 8.16 6.35
N SER A 206 -12.47 7.14 6.32
CA SER A 206 -13.93 7.31 6.21
C SER A 206 -14.57 7.81 7.51
N TYR A 207 -14.00 7.49 8.67
CA TYR A 207 -14.47 7.92 10.00
C TYR A 207 -14.55 9.45 10.23
N LEU A 208 -14.02 10.26 9.31
CA LEU A 208 -14.03 11.73 9.45
C LEU A 208 -15.03 12.46 8.54
N GLY A 209 -15.87 11.72 7.82
CA GLY A 209 -16.72 12.25 6.75
C GLY A 209 -15.92 12.61 5.50
N ASN A 210 -16.61 12.67 4.36
CA ASN A 210 -15.99 13.07 3.10
C ASN A 210 -15.48 14.51 3.22
N MET A 211 -14.16 14.70 3.06
CA MET A 211 -13.64 16.04 2.86
C MET A 211 -14.17 16.47 1.48
N LYS A 212 -15.15 17.39 1.47
CA LYS A 212 -15.79 17.86 0.23
C LYS A 212 -14.70 18.21 -0.79
N GLN A 213 -14.77 17.57 -1.96
CA GLN A 213 -13.83 17.74 -3.07
C GLN A 213 -13.84 19.21 -3.50
#